data_AF-A0A9D7Y2I8-F1
#
_entry.id   AF-A0A9D7Y2I8-F1
#
_cell.length_a   1.000
_cell.length_b   1.000
_cell.length_c   1.000
_cell.angle_alpha   90.00
_cell.angle_beta   90.00
_cell.angle_gamma   90.00
#
_symmetry.space_group_name_H-M   'P 1'
#
loop_
_entity.id
_entity.type
_entity.pdbx_description
1 polymer ?
#
loop_
_entity_poly.entity_id
_entity_poly.type
_entity_poly.pdbx_seq_one_letter_code
_entity_poly.pdbx_strand_id
1 'polypeptide(L)'
;MLLYFHLHYVTSIGEQIGIEFFSDSDKKYQTHLFHSYDGRNWSGVLELKDKSHLSYNYALYKNGSILTIEWGKERILRPVKSGQIYIEDKWRPRAEENNAFLSTAFTESIFRRLETNTSGKKKQTQSSNIITFSLHSASIKSNLKFGIIGNIPELGSWENPLWMDDAGFPLWSISVPFDGKDLSVEYKYVVMDPSDATIQVWEDGNNRICHMIFHRDKDNHVIITDEIFRYKKIYIGGVPVLPFRYFLSEAKMVWA
;
A
#
# COMPACT_ATOMS: atom_id res chain seq x y z
N MET A 1 -13.32 -13.17 -13.20
CA MET A 1 -13.23 -11.95 -12.37
C MET A 1 -12.22 -11.03 -13.04
N LEU A 2 -12.55 -9.75 -13.24
CA LEU A 2 -11.63 -8.81 -13.89
C LEU A 2 -10.82 -8.05 -12.86
N LEU A 3 -9.51 -8.07 -13.03
CA LEU A 3 -8.53 -7.29 -12.29
C LEU A 3 -7.96 -6.21 -13.20
N TYR A 4 -8.11 -4.96 -12.80
CA TYR A 4 -7.56 -3.80 -13.48
C TYR A 4 -6.35 -3.34 -12.68
N PHE A 5 -5.16 -3.56 -13.21
CA PHE A 5 -3.93 -3.12 -12.60
C PHE A 5 -3.53 -1.76 -13.15
N HIS A 6 -3.03 -0.90 -12.27
CA HIS A 6 -2.34 0.33 -12.61
C HIS A 6 -1.07 0.47 -11.76
N LEU A 7 0.02 0.86 -12.43
CA LEU A 7 1.31 1.10 -11.82
C LEU A 7 1.97 2.30 -12.49
N HIS A 8 2.33 3.31 -11.70
CA HIS A 8 3.20 4.39 -12.18
C HIS A 8 4.68 3.98 -12.07
N TYR A 9 5.35 3.82 -13.21
CA TYR A 9 6.78 3.53 -13.32
C TYR A 9 7.35 4.10 -14.63
N VAL A 10 8.43 4.88 -14.54
CA VAL A 10 9.08 5.49 -15.71
C VAL A 10 10.05 4.51 -16.35
N THR A 11 9.77 4.10 -17.59
CA THR A 11 10.59 3.15 -18.34
C THR A 11 11.47 3.82 -19.39
N SER A 12 12.56 3.15 -19.77
CA SER A 12 13.36 3.51 -20.95
C SER A 12 12.77 2.97 -22.24
N ILE A 13 13.30 3.40 -23.38
CA ILE A 13 12.86 2.89 -24.69
C ILE A 13 13.09 1.37 -24.78
N GLY A 14 12.05 0.65 -25.20
CA GLY A 14 12.06 -0.81 -25.36
C GLY A 14 11.83 -1.59 -24.06
N GLU A 15 11.62 -0.90 -22.94
CA GLU A 15 11.23 -1.51 -21.68
C GLU A 15 9.70 -1.60 -21.54
N GLN A 16 9.24 -2.62 -20.83
CA GLN A 16 7.83 -2.87 -20.56
C GLN A 16 7.61 -3.29 -19.12
N ILE A 17 6.47 -2.95 -18.55
CA ILE A 17 6.04 -3.48 -17.25
C ILE A 17 5.09 -4.65 -17.47
N GLY A 18 5.12 -5.61 -16.56
CA GLY A 18 4.12 -6.65 -16.43
C GLY A 18 4.12 -7.22 -15.02
N ILE A 19 3.34 -8.27 -14.83
CA ILE A 19 3.36 -9.07 -13.61
C ILE A 19 3.77 -10.50 -13.94
N GLU A 20 4.59 -11.07 -13.06
CA GLU A 20 4.76 -12.51 -12.90
C GLU A 20 3.80 -12.94 -11.79
N PHE A 21 2.86 -13.83 -12.08
CA PHE A 21 1.81 -14.19 -11.14
C PHE A 21 1.55 -15.69 -11.09
N PHE A 22 1.10 -16.15 -9.93
CA PHE A 22 0.63 -17.50 -9.68
C PHE A 22 -0.83 -17.44 -9.20
N SER A 23 -1.69 -18.24 -9.81
CA SER A 23 -3.06 -18.48 -9.37
C SER A 23 -3.19 -19.93 -8.92
N ASP A 24 -3.93 -20.17 -7.82
CA ASP A 24 -4.17 -21.55 -7.35
C ASP A 24 -4.91 -22.40 -8.40
N SER A 25 -5.64 -21.74 -9.30
CA SER A 25 -6.39 -22.38 -10.38
C SER A 25 -5.50 -23.00 -11.44
N ASP A 26 -4.49 -22.25 -11.90
CA ASP A 26 -3.61 -22.69 -12.99
C ASP A 26 -2.36 -23.44 -12.47
N LYS A 27 -2.05 -23.31 -11.17
CA LYS A 27 -0.94 -23.97 -10.47
C LYS A 27 0.43 -23.79 -11.13
N LYS A 28 0.64 -22.67 -11.82
CA LYS A 28 1.90 -22.31 -12.47
C LYS A 28 2.06 -20.81 -12.54
N TYR A 29 3.31 -20.36 -12.61
CA TYR A 29 3.63 -18.97 -12.90
C TYR A 29 3.29 -18.61 -14.34
N GLN A 30 2.74 -17.42 -14.50
CA GLN A 30 2.33 -16.83 -15.77
C GLN A 30 2.76 -15.37 -15.82
N THR A 31 2.99 -14.90 -17.04
CA THR A 31 3.33 -13.50 -17.30
C THR A 31 2.13 -12.78 -17.89
N HIS A 32 1.84 -11.58 -17.40
CA HIS A 32 0.90 -10.66 -18.04
C HIS A 32 1.55 -9.30 -18.24
N LEU A 33 1.82 -8.95 -19.50
CA LEU A 33 2.42 -7.68 -19.87
C LEU A 33 1.38 -6.56 -19.87
N PHE A 34 1.78 -5.39 -19.41
CA PHE A 34 0.96 -4.20 -19.34
C PHE A 34 1.18 -3.34 -20.59
N HIS A 35 0.25 -2.43 -20.84
CA HIS A 35 0.36 -1.41 -21.86
C HIS A 35 0.55 -0.03 -21.22
N SER A 36 1.23 0.86 -21.95
CA SER A 36 1.37 2.27 -21.58
C SER A 36 1.37 3.13 -22.84
N TYR A 37 0.79 4.32 -22.75
CA TYR A 37 0.79 5.31 -23.85
C TYR A 37 1.88 6.38 -23.69
N ASP A 38 2.43 6.52 -22.48
CA ASP A 38 3.38 7.58 -22.11
C ASP A 38 4.70 7.05 -21.54
N GLY A 39 4.82 5.73 -21.37
CA GLY A 39 5.99 5.08 -20.76
C GLY A 39 6.12 5.36 -19.25
N ARG A 40 5.03 5.78 -18.59
CA ARG A 40 5.00 6.16 -17.17
C ARG A 40 3.84 5.52 -16.42
N ASN A 41 2.65 5.53 -17.02
CA ASN A 41 1.45 4.93 -16.45
C ASN A 41 1.19 3.62 -17.18
N TRP A 42 1.32 2.51 -16.46
CA TRP A 42 1.18 1.16 -16.99
C TRP A 42 -0.13 0.55 -16.51
N SER A 43 -0.88 -0.05 -17.43
CA SER A 43 -2.16 -0.68 -17.14
C SER A 43 -2.24 -2.08 -17.71
N GLY A 44 -2.87 -2.98 -16.97
CA GLY A 44 -3.12 -4.37 -17.37
C GLY A 44 -4.51 -4.80 -16.96
N VAL A 45 -5.16 -5.64 -17.77
CA VAL A 45 -6.45 -6.23 -17.45
C VAL A 45 -6.32 -7.74 -17.48
N LEU A 46 -6.41 -8.34 -16.30
CA LEU A 46 -6.32 -9.79 -16.12
C LEU A 46 -7.69 -10.36 -15.80
N GLU A 47 -8.12 -11.34 -16.59
CA GLU A 47 -9.30 -12.14 -16.28
C GLU A 47 -8.90 -13.41 -15.52
N LEU A 48 -9.23 -13.47 -14.23
CA LEU A 48 -9.10 -14.68 -13.44
C LEU A 48 -10.32 -15.58 -13.62
N LYS A 49 -10.08 -16.87 -13.91
CA LYS A 49 -11.14 -17.87 -14.12
C LYS A 49 -11.97 -18.13 -12.87
N ASP A 50 -11.37 -18.00 -11.70
CA ASP A 50 -12.03 -18.16 -10.41
C ASP A 50 -11.71 -16.98 -9.46
N LYS A 51 -12.17 -17.10 -8.21
CA LYS A 51 -11.90 -16.15 -7.13
C LYS A 51 -10.76 -16.66 -6.23
N SER A 52 -9.82 -17.41 -6.80
CA SER A 52 -8.70 -17.96 -6.04
C SER A 52 -7.73 -16.88 -5.58
N HIS A 53 -6.80 -17.29 -4.72
CA HIS A 53 -5.67 -16.46 -4.36
C HIS A 53 -4.83 -16.14 -5.59
N LEU A 54 -4.42 -14.88 -5.71
CA LEU A 54 -3.44 -14.45 -6.70
C LEU A 54 -2.21 -13.94 -5.96
N SER A 55 -1.07 -14.57 -6.19
CA SER A 55 0.22 -14.03 -5.79
C SER A 55 0.95 -13.47 -7.00
N TYR A 56 1.59 -12.31 -6.87
CA TYR A 56 2.22 -11.65 -8.01
C TYR A 56 3.38 -10.74 -7.61
N ASN A 57 4.26 -10.48 -8.56
CA ASN A 57 5.26 -9.44 -8.49
C ASN A 57 5.27 -8.64 -9.79
N TYR A 58 5.45 -7.33 -9.69
CA TYR A 58 5.77 -6.53 -10.87
C TYR A 58 7.18 -6.83 -11.37
N ALA A 59 7.33 -6.86 -12.70
CA ALA A 59 8.59 -7.06 -13.37
C ALA A 59 8.77 -6.06 -14.52
N LEU A 60 10.02 -5.64 -14.71
CA LEU A 60 10.46 -4.83 -15.84
C LEU A 60 11.09 -5.74 -16.87
N TYR A 61 10.62 -5.67 -18.11
CA TYR A 61 11.05 -6.49 -19.24
C TYR A 61 11.78 -5.63 -20.26
N LYS A 62 12.73 -6.25 -20.95
CA LYS A 62 13.36 -5.68 -22.14
C LYS A 62 13.60 -6.79 -23.15
N ASN A 63 13.11 -6.61 -24.39
CA ASN A 63 13.22 -7.60 -25.46
C ASN A 63 12.70 -9.00 -25.04
N GLY A 64 11.59 -9.05 -24.30
CA GLY A 64 10.96 -10.29 -23.84
C GLY A 64 11.65 -11.01 -22.67
N SER A 65 12.74 -10.45 -22.13
CA SER A 65 13.43 -10.98 -20.95
C SER A 65 13.21 -10.08 -19.74
N ILE A 66 13.11 -10.68 -18.54
CA ILE A 66 13.02 -9.93 -17.28
C ILE A 66 14.36 -9.25 -17.01
N LEU A 67 14.34 -7.92 -16.93
CA LEU A 67 15.48 -7.10 -16.52
C LEU A 67 15.56 -6.99 -14.99
N THR A 68 14.42 -6.80 -14.33
CA THR A 68 14.34 -6.77 -12.87
C THR A 68 12.93 -7.10 -12.38
N ILE A 69 12.83 -7.58 -11.14
CA ILE A 69 11.58 -7.82 -10.42
C ILE A 69 11.54 -6.84 -9.25
N GLU A 70 10.35 -6.35 -8.91
CA GLU A 70 10.17 -5.49 -7.75
C GLU A 70 10.72 -6.13 -6.47
N TRP A 71 11.12 -5.31 -5.51
CA TRP A 71 11.72 -5.81 -4.29
C TRP A 71 10.67 -6.34 -3.29
N GLY A 72 11.07 -7.31 -2.46
CA GLY A 72 10.26 -7.85 -1.38
C GLY A 72 9.59 -9.18 -1.72
N LYS A 73 8.68 -9.62 -0.85
CA LYS A 73 7.87 -10.84 -1.09
C LYS A 73 6.79 -10.58 -2.13
N GLU A 74 6.25 -11.66 -2.68
CA GLU A 74 5.07 -11.62 -3.54
C GLU A 74 3.92 -10.84 -2.89
N ARG A 75 3.25 -10.02 -3.69
CA ARG A 75 1.99 -9.38 -3.32
C ARG A 75 0.91 -10.46 -3.32
N ILE A 76 0.00 -10.35 -2.37
CA ILE A 76 -1.08 -11.32 -2.17
C ILE A 76 -2.41 -10.61 -2.33
N LEU A 77 -3.18 -11.02 -3.34
CA LEU A 77 -4.57 -10.67 -3.48
C LEU A 77 -5.43 -11.83 -2.99
N ARG A 78 -6.11 -11.61 -1.87
CA ARG A 78 -6.99 -12.62 -1.26
C ARG A 78 -8.32 -12.73 -2.01
N PRO A 79 -8.99 -13.90 -1.98
CA PRO A 79 -10.33 -14.07 -2.51
C PRO A 79 -11.29 -13.00 -2.03
N VAL A 80 -11.92 -12.27 -2.96
CA VAL A 80 -12.98 -11.31 -2.66
C VAL A 80 -14.33 -11.80 -3.13
N LYS A 81 -15.38 -11.40 -2.40
CA LYS A 81 -16.71 -12.00 -2.50
C LYS A 81 -17.38 -11.72 -3.85
N SER A 82 -17.16 -10.59 -4.49
CA SER A 82 -17.62 -10.28 -5.86
C SER A 82 -17.12 -8.91 -6.31
N GLY A 83 -17.07 -8.69 -7.62
CA GLY A 83 -16.87 -7.37 -8.20
C GLY A 83 -15.76 -7.27 -9.24
N GLN A 84 -15.59 -6.06 -9.77
CA GLN A 84 -14.39 -5.64 -10.48
C GLN A 84 -13.37 -5.15 -9.45
N ILE A 85 -12.12 -5.59 -9.56
CA ILE A 85 -11.06 -5.13 -8.67
C ILE A 85 -10.15 -4.18 -9.42
N TYR A 86 -9.90 -3.03 -8.83
CA TYR A 86 -8.98 -2.02 -9.34
C TYR A 86 -7.79 -1.96 -8.37
N ILE A 87 -6.59 -2.18 -8.88
CA ILE A 87 -5.37 -2.33 -8.10
C ILE A 87 -4.44 -1.18 -8.51
N GLU A 88 -4.26 -0.25 -7.58
CA GLU A 88 -3.38 0.91 -7.69
C GLU A 88 -2.16 0.68 -6.81
N ASP A 89 -1.05 0.27 -7.41
CA ASP A 89 0.16 -0.07 -6.68
C ASP A 89 1.30 0.89 -6.97
N LYS A 90 2.30 0.85 -6.09
CA LYS A 90 3.61 1.48 -6.31
C LYS A 90 4.71 0.45 -6.39
N TRP A 91 5.62 0.64 -7.33
CA TRP A 91 6.80 -0.20 -7.47
C TRP A 91 7.63 -0.18 -6.18
N ARG A 92 8.10 -1.34 -5.72
CA ARG A 92 8.99 -1.49 -4.55
C ARG A 92 10.46 -1.36 -4.97
N PRO A 93 11.12 -0.21 -4.74
CA PRO A 93 12.49 -0.03 -5.16
C PRO A 93 13.42 -0.72 -4.17
N ARG A 94 14.45 -1.42 -4.67
CA ARG A 94 15.40 -2.15 -3.83
C ARG A 94 16.23 -1.21 -2.93
N ALA A 95 16.57 -0.03 -3.44
CA ALA A 95 17.47 0.92 -2.79
C ALA A 95 16.79 1.87 -1.80
N GLU A 96 15.52 1.66 -1.45
CA GLU A 96 14.84 2.50 -0.47
C GLU A 96 15.38 2.29 0.94
N GLU A 97 15.77 3.37 1.60
CA GLU A 97 16.32 3.37 2.96
C GLU A 97 15.35 2.72 3.97
N ASN A 98 14.05 2.96 3.80
CA ASN A 98 13.01 2.42 4.66
C ASN A 98 12.90 0.88 4.60
N ASN A 99 13.45 0.24 3.57
CA ASN A 99 13.44 -1.23 3.46
C ASN A 99 14.21 -1.91 4.60
N ALA A 100 15.17 -1.23 5.24
CA ALA A 100 15.91 -1.78 6.38
C ALA A 100 14.98 -2.17 7.55
N PHE A 101 13.89 -1.42 7.75
CA PHE A 101 12.90 -1.68 8.80
C PHE A 101 12.03 -2.92 8.53
N LEU A 102 12.03 -3.43 7.29
CA LEU A 102 11.28 -4.63 6.92
C LEU A 102 12.06 -5.93 7.22
N SER A 103 13.26 -5.84 7.79
CA SER A 103 14.03 -7.00 8.22
C SER A 103 13.45 -7.64 9.49
N THR A 104 13.70 -8.93 9.69
CA THR A 104 13.21 -9.68 10.86
C THR A 104 13.71 -9.11 12.19
N ALA A 105 14.88 -8.48 12.22
CA ALA A 105 15.38 -7.76 13.40
C ALA A 105 14.42 -6.66 13.85
N PHE A 106 13.75 -5.97 12.92
CA PHE A 106 12.75 -4.97 13.24
C PHE A 106 11.35 -5.57 13.35
N THR A 107 10.91 -6.39 12.40
CA THR A 107 9.53 -6.88 12.38
C THR A 107 9.23 -7.94 13.44
N GLU A 108 10.22 -8.78 13.80
CA GLU A 108 10.07 -9.89 14.75
C GLU A 108 10.74 -9.63 16.11
N SER A 109 11.48 -8.52 16.27
CA SER A 109 12.13 -8.17 17.53
C SER A 109 11.85 -6.74 17.97
N ILE A 110 12.48 -5.73 17.36
CA ILE A 110 12.45 -4.34 17.88
C ILE A 110 11.05 -3.72 17.83
N PHE A 111 10.32 -3.91 16.73
CA PHE A 111 8.96 -3.39 16.52
C PHE A 111 7.93 -4.51 16.41
N ARG A 112 8.23 -5.66 16.99
CA ARG A 112 7.29 -6.79 17.01
C ARG A 112 5.96 -6.35 17.57
N ARG A 113 4.90 -6.65 16.84
CA ARG A 113 3.52 -6.41 17.25
C ARG A 113 2.93 -7.74 17.69
N LEU A 114 2.41 -7.77 18.91
CA LEU A 114 1.59 -8.89 19.37
C LEU A 114 0.22 -8.72 18.71
N GLU A 115 -0.33 -9.81 18.17
CA GLU A 115 -1.64 -9.79 17.51
C GLU A 115 -2.69 -9.20 18.44
N THR A 116 -3.08 -7.95 18.19
CA THR A 116 -4.20 -7.34 18.88
C THR A 116 -5.47 -7.69 18.13
N ASN A 117 -6.27 -8.60 18.67
CA ASN A 117 -7.61 -8.93 18.19
C ASN A 117 -8.58 -7.75 18.40
N THR A 118 -8.33 -6.61 17.76
CA THR A 118 -9.23 -5.45 17.75
C THR A 118 -9.93 -5.36 16.42
N SER A 119 -10.71 -6.38 16.09
CA SER A 119 -11.68 -6.33 15.00
C SER A 119 -12.90 -5.53 15.46
N GLY A 120 -12.78 -4.20 15.50
CA GLY A 120 -13.93 -3.32 15.61
C GLY A 120 -14.79 -3.45 14.35
N LYS A 121 -15.75 -4.37 14.34
CA LYS A 121 -16.74 -4.48 13.27
C LYS A 121 -17.60 -3.21 13.25
N LYS A 122 -17.20 -2.21 12.45
CA LYS A 122 -18.14 -1.14 12.05
C LYS A 122 -19.24 -1.80 11.22
N LYS A 123 -20.50 -1.51 11.57
CA LYS A 123 -21.66 -1.94 10.78
C LYS A 123 -21.46 -1.44 9.35
N GLN A 124 -21.36 -2.37 8.41
CA GLN A 124 -21.32 -2.03 6.98
C GLN A 124 -22.62 -1.32 6.63
N THR A 125 -22.49 -0.05 6.24
CA THR A 125 -23.54 0.70 5.56
C THR A 125 -23.76 0.12 4.16
N GLN A 126 -24.93 0.40 3.59
CA GLN A 126 -25.51 -0.17 2.36
C GLN A 126 -24.72 0.01 1.05
N SER A 127 -23.48 0.50 1.08
CA SER A 127 -22.66 0.60 -0.13
C SER A 127 -22.07 -0.75 -0.53
N SER A 128 -22.20 -1.08 -1.81
CA SER A 128 -21.57 -2.24 -2.45
C SER A 128 -20.13 -1.99 -2.90
N ASN A 129 -19.68 -0.73 -2.92
CA ASN A 129 -18.32 -0.41 -3.34
C ASN A 129 -17.41 -0.21 -2.13
N ILE A 130 -16.19 -0.69 -2.23
CA ILE A 130 -15.21 -0.63 -1.15
C ILE A 130 -13.89 -0.11 -1.71
N ILE A 131 -13.26 0.80 -0.99
CA ILE A 131 -11.86 1.18 -1.21
C ILE A 131 -11.03 0.75 -0.01
N THR A 132 -9.95 0.03 -0.28
CA THR A 132 -8.96 -0.42 0.70
C THR A 132 -7.68 0.36 0.49
N PHE A 133 -7.32 1.16 1.49
CA PHE A 133 -6.02 1.83 1.55
C PHE A 133 -5.06 0.95 2.31
N SER A 134 -3.88 0.72 1.73
CA SER A 134 -2.83 -0.09 2.32
C SER A 134 -1.51 0.65 2.32
N LEU A 135 -0.77 0.56 3.43
CA LEU A 135 0.56 1.14 3.58
C LEU A 135 1.52 0.05 4.06
N HIS A 136 2.52 -0.27 3.25
CA HIS A 136 3.55 -1.23 3.63
C HIS A 136 4.66 -0.52 4.39
N SER A 137 4.71 -0.67 5.72
CA SER A 137 5.70 0.00 6.54
C SER A 137 5.91 -0.65 7.91
N ALA A 138 7.17 -0.84 8.28
CA ALA A 138 7.59 -1.21 9.63
C ALA A 138 8.36 -0.08 10.34
N SER A 139 8.16 1.17 9.88
CA SER A 139 8.97 2.32 10.27
C SER A 139 8.59 2.98 11.60
N ILE A 140 7.58 2.47 12.31
CA ILE A 140 7.06 3.07 13.55
C ILE A 140 7.14 2.10 14.73
N LYS A 141 7.33 2.67 15.93
CA LYS A 141 7.36 1.94 17.20
C LYS A 141 6.09 1.12 17.44
N SER A 142 6.22 0.00 18.14
CA SER A 142 5.12 -0.94 18.41
C SER A 142 3.97 -0.35 19.21
N ASN A 143 4.21 0.67 20.04
CA ASN A 143 3.15 1.38 20.78
C ASN A 143 2.37 2.39 19.93
N LEU A 144 2.87 2.75 18.75
CA LEU A 144 2.20 3.66 17.81
C LEU A 144 1.46 2.87 16.74
N LYS A 145 0.45 3.49 16.12
CA LYS A 145 -0.25 2.93 14.95
C LYS A 145 -0.35 3.95 13.82
N PHE A 146 -0.43 3.45 12.59
CA PHE A 146 -0.81 4.30 11.46
C PHE A 146 -2.31 4.58 11.50
N GLY A 147 -2.66 5.79 11.06
CA GLY A 147 -3.99 6.18 10.69
C GLY A 147 -4.03 6.78 9.28
N ILE A 148 -5.23 6.97 8.78
CA ILE A 148 -5.51 7.67 7.53
C ILE A 148 -6.53 8.79 7.79
N ILE A 149 -6.38 9.90 7.08
CA ILE A 149 -7.32 11.01 7.11
C ILE A 149 -7.46 11.59 5.71
N GLY A 150 -8.64 12.05 5.33
CA GLY A 150 -8.89 12.51 3.96
C GLY A 150 -10.12 13.38 3.80
N ASN A 151 -10.39 13.79 2.56
CA ASN A 151 -11.44 14.76 2.21
C ASN A 151 -12.87 14.24 2.34
N ILE A 152 -13.08 12.93 2.18
CA ILE A 152 -14.42 12.33 2.21
C ILE A 152 -14.88 12.05 3.66
N PRO A 153 -16.21 12.03 3.92
CA PRO A 153 -16.75 11.71 5.24
C PRO A 153 -16.24 10.38 5.81
N GLU A 154 -16.09 9.37 4.94
CA GLU A 154 -15.61 8.05 5.30
C GLU A 154 -14.12 8.02 5.65
N LEU A 155 -13.37 9.10 5.37
CA LEU A 155 -11.99 9.34 5.83
C LEU A 155 -11.90 10.51 6.83
N GLY A 156 -13.03 10.92 7.39
CA GLY A 156 -13.11 11.87 8.50
C GLY A 156 -12.99 13.35 8.11
N SER A 157 -13.14 13.69 6.82
CA SER A 157 -13.24 15.07 6.32
C SER A 157 -12.10 16.00 6.80
N TRP A 158 -10.87 15.51 6.87
CA TRP A 158 -9.69 16.20 7.41
C TRP A 158 -9.75 16.59 8.90
N GLU A 159 -10.76 16.12 9.62
CA GLU A 159 -10.96 16.41 11.05
C GLU A 159 -10.66 15.19 11.93
N ASN A 160 -11.14 14.01 11.54
CA ASN A 160 -11.12 12.82 12.40
C ASN A 160 -10.37 11.66 11.73
N PRO A 161 -9.10 11.40 12.08
CA PRO A 161 -8.36 10.30 11.47
C PRO A 161 -8.94 8.93 11.86
N LEU A 162 -8.76 7.95 10.97
CA LEU A 162 -9.16 6.57 11.18
C LEU A 162 -7.95 5.68 11.42
N TRP A 163 -8.06 4.76 12.38
CA TRP A 163 -7.04 3.75 12.66
C TRP A 163 -6.92 2.73 11.53
N MET A 164 -5.69 2.43 11.12
CA MET A 164 -5.41 1.30 10.23
C MET A 164 -5.18 0.03 11.03
N ASP A 165 -5.58 -1.09 10.45
CA ASP A 165 -5.37 -2.43 10.97
C ASP A 165 -3.96 -2.93 10.65
N ASP A 166 -3.32 -3.58 11.62
CA ASP A 166 -1.98 -4.15 11.54
C ASP A 166 -1.96 -5.69 11.58
N ALA A 167 -3.08 -6.37 11.36
CA ALA A 167 -3.11 -7.85 11.33
C ALA A 167 -2.24 -8.42 10.18
N GLY A 168 -1.97 -7.63 9.15
CA GLY A 168 -1.08 -7.96 8.04
C GLY A 168 0.35 -7.44 8.21
N PHE A 169 0.77 -7.01 9.40
CA PHE A 169 2.07 -6.34 9.62
C PHE A 169 3.23 -7.07 8.90
N PRO A 170 4.07 -6.36 8.13
CA PRO A 170 4.21 -4.89 8.04
C PRO A 170 3.24 -4.17 7.09
N LEU A 171 2.20 -4.83 6.58
CA LEU A 171 1.15 -4.20 5.80
C LEU A 171 0.02 -3.68 6.71
N TRP A 172 -0.18 -2.37 6.68
CA TRP A 172 -1.28 -1.69 7.35
C TRP A 172 -2.44 -1.51 6.38
N SER A 173 -3.68 -1.70 6.81
CA SER A 173 -4.81 -1.52 5.90
C SER A 173 -6.07 -0.97 6.57
N ILE A 174 -6.92 -0.31 5.79
CA ILE A 174 -8.27 0.06 6.19
C ILE A 174 -9.17 0.06 4.95
N SER A 175 -10.37 -0.48 5.11
CA SER A 175 -11.40 -0.49 4.08
C SER A 175 -12.54 0.43 4.48
N VAL A 176 -12.93 1.32 3.57
CA VAL A 176 -14.08 2.21 3.74
C VAL A 176 -15.02 2.08 2.53
N PRO A 177 -16.34 2.21 2.74
CA PRO A 177 -17.28 2.25 1.63
C PRO A 177 -17.12 3.55 0.84
N PHE A 178 -17.59 3.55 -0.41
CA PHE A 178 -17.82 4.77 -1.18
C PHE A 178 -19.04 4.58 -2.09
N ASP A 179 -19.63 5.66 -2.58
CA ASP A 179 -20.80 5.58 -3.45
C ASP A 179 -20.52 6.15 -4.85
N GLY A 180 -21.22 5.61 -5.85
CA GLY A 180 -21.18 6.11 -7.22
C GLY A 180 -20.05 5.54 -8.09
N LYS A 181 -19.95 6.11 -9.30
CA LYS A 181 -18.97 5.75 -10.32
C LYS A 181 -17.73 6.63 -10.33
N ASP A 182 -17.76 7.77 -9.68
CA ASP A 182 -16.68 8.75 -9.68
C ASP A 182 -16.11 8.83 -8.27
N LEU A 183 -14.90 8.30 -8.12
CA LEU A 183 -14.17 8.32 -6.86
C LEU A 183 -13.07 9.36 -6.97
N SER A 184 -13.18 10.42 -6.18
CA SER A 184 -12.15 11.46 -6.06
C SER A 184 -11.78 11.64 -4.59
N VAL A 185 -10.67 11.06 -4.18
CA VAL A 185 -10.22 11.06 -2.79
C VAL A 185 -8.84 11.68 -2.68
N GLU A 186 -8.72 12.59 -1.73
CA GLU A 186 -7.46 13.08 -1.22
C GLU A 186 -7.25 12.58 0.20
N TYR A 187 -6.05 12.08 0.50
CA TYR A 187 -5.76 11.52 1.81
C TYR A 187 -4.30 11.70 2.22
N LYS A 188 -4.05 11.53 3.52
CA LYS A 188 -2.73 11.44 4.12
C LYS A 188 -2.70 10.33 5.14
N TYR A 189 -1.53 9.71 5.28
CA TYR A 189 -1.25 8.88 6.43
C TYR A 189 -0.82 9.73 7.62
N VAL A 190 -1.10 9.23 8.82
CA VAL A 190 -0.67 9.83 10.08
C VAL A 190 -0.14 8.75 11.02
N VAL A 191 0.75 9.11 11.93
CA VAL A 191 1.15 8.24 13.05
C VAL A 191 0.44 8.75 14.29
N MET A 192 -0.24 7.86 15.00
CA MET A 192 -1.09 8.20 16.14
C MET A 192 -0.69 7.40 17.37
N ASP A 193 -0.86 8.01 18.54
CA ASP A 193 -0.68 7.36 19.84
C ASP A 193 -2.03 6.78 20.31
N PRO A 194 -2.18 5.46 20.45
CA PRO A 194 -3.41 4.84 20.92
C PRO A 194 -3.80 5.20 22.37
N SER A 195 -2.88 5.72 23.18
CA SER A 195 -3.14 6.06 24.59
C SER A 195 -4.03 7.29 24.77
N ASP A 196 -3.92 8.27 23.88
CA ASP A 196 -4.68 9.52 23.91
C ASP A 196 -5.37 9.87 22.57
N ALA A 197 -5.23 8.99 21.57
CA ALA A 197 -5.75 9.15 20.21
C ALA A 197 -5.25 10.40 19.48
N THR A 198 -4.08 10.94 19.87
CA THR A 198 -3.50 12.13 19.25
C THR A 198 -2.65 11.77 18.02
N ILE A 199 -2.65 12.68 17.04
CA ILE A 199 -1.73 12.59 15.90
C ILE A 199 -0.34 13.07 16.35
N GLN A 200 0.62 12.15 16.30
CA GLN A 200 2.03 12.41 16.62
C GLN A 200 2.79 12.91 15.38
N VAL A 201 2.47 12.37 14.20
CA VAL A 201 3.17 12.70 12.94
C VAL A 201 2.18 12.77 11.79
N TRP A 202 2.29 13.82 10.99
CA TRP A 202 1.64 13.92 9.69
C TRP A 202 2.59 13.47 8.58
N GLU A 203 2.04 12.79 7.58
CA GLU A 203 2.76 12.56 6.34
C GLU A 203 3.15 13.89 5.66
N ASP A 204 4.41 14.01 5.27
CA ASP A 204 4.99 15.19 4.63
C ASP A 204 4.64 15.28 3.13
N GLY A 205 4.77 16.50 2.58
CA GLY A 205 4.48 16.80 1.18
C GLY A 205 2.99 16.96 0.87
N ASN A 206 2.63 16.91 -0.41
CA ASN A 206 1.25 17.07 -0.87
C ASN A 206 0.35 15.88 -0.47
N ASN A 207 -0.97 16.13 -0.46
CA ASN A 207 -1.96 15.07 -0.32
C ASN A 207 -1.76 13.99 -1.39
N ARG A 208 -2.02 12.74 -1.01
CA ARG A 208 -2.15 11.66 -1.98
C ARG A 208 -3.53 11.80 -2.62
N ILE A 209 -3.59 11.56 -3.93
CA ILE A 209 -4.82 11.74 -4.71
C ILE A 209 -5.09 10.42 -5.43
N CYS A 210 -6.32 9.94 -5.32
CA CYS A 210 -6.85 8.87 -6.14
C CYS A 210 -8.09 9.40 -6.85
N HIS A 211 -8.08 9.37 -8.17
CA HIS A 211 -9.22 9.71 -9.00
C HIS A 211 -9.48 8.56 -9.97
N MET A 212 -10.67 7.96 -9.91
CA MET A 212 -11.03 6.85 -10.77
C MET A 212 -12.51 6.86 -11.12
N ILE A 213 -12.79 6.56 -12.39
CA ILE A 213 -14.15 6.42 -12.91
C ILE A 213 -14.41 4.95 -13.22
N PHE A 214 -15.51 4.42 -12.69
CA PHE A 214 -15.88 3.01 -12.82
C PHE A 214 -16.91 2.79 -13.92
N HIS A 215 -16.82 1.62 -14.55
CA HIS A 215 -17.82 1.17 -15.51
C HIS A 215 -19.18 0.84 -14.86
N ARG A 216 -19.18 0.42 -13.58
CA ARG A 216 -20.36 0.01 -12.83
C ARG A 216 -20.59 0.92 -11.64
N ASP A 217 -21.84 1.16 -11.28
CA ASP A 217 -22.19 1.95 -10.07
C ASP A 217 -21.93 1.18 -8.77
N LYS A 218 -21.85 -0.15 -8.85
CA LYS A 218 -21.83 -1.08 -7.74
C LYS A 218 -20.86 -2.22 -7.99
N ASP A 219 -20.50 -2.93 -6.91
CA ASP A 219 -19.58 -4.07 -6.88
C ASP A 219 -18.16 -3.73 -7.40
N ASN A 220 -17.65 -2.56 -7.05
CA ASN A 220 -16.25 -2.19 -7.29
C ASN A 220 -15.44 -2.34 -6.00
N HIS A 221 -14.27 -2.98 -6.09
CA HIS A 221 -13.29 -2.99 -5.01
C HIS A 221 -12.01 -2.33 -5.48
N VAL A 222 -11.68 -1.19 -4.90
CA VAL A 222 -10.42 -0.49 -5.15
C VAL A 222 -9.42 -0.87 -4.07
N ILE A 223 -8.21 -1.21 -4.47
CA ILE A 223 -7.09 -1.49 -3.57
C ILE A 223 -5.97 -0.54 -3.94
N ILE A 224 -5.59 0.33 -3.01
CA ILE A 224 -4.45 1.24 -3.17
C ILE A 224 -3.35 0.77 -2.24
N THR A 225 -2.18 0.42 -2.78
CA THR A 225 -1.03 0.00 -1.99
C THR A 225 0.11 1.01 -2.13
N ASP A 226 0.32 1.74 -1.05
CA ASP A 226 1.44 2.66 -0.87
C ASP A 226 2.60 1.98 -0.16
N GLU A 227 3.84 2.23 -0.62
CA GLU A 227 5.04 1.54 -0.09
C GLU A 227 5.87 2.40 0.88
N ILE A 228 5.64 3.72 0.90
CA ILE A 228 6.50 4.65 1.66
C ILE A 228 5.63 5.68 2.38
N PHE A 229 5.76 5.73 3.71
CA PHE A 229 5.32 6.88 4.51
C PHE A 229 6.33 8.01 4.34
N ARG A 230 5.86 9.20 3.96
CA ARG A 230 6.74 10.36 3.72
C ARG A 230 7.00 11.07 5.03
N TYR A 231 8.16 10.84 5.63
CA TYR A 231 8.62 11.63 6.78
C TYR A 231 9.17 12.97 6.32
N LYS A 232 8.98 14.01 7.15
CA LYS A 232 9.65 15.29 6.97
C LYS A 232 11.16 15.07 7.01
N LYS A 233 11.84 15.41 5.91
CA LYS A 233 13.30 15.34 5.85
C LYS A 233 13.91 16.39 6.78
N ILE A 234 14.76 15.94 7.69
CA ILE A 234 15.56 16.81 8.56
C ILE A 234 16.96 16.84 7.98
N TYR A 235 17.57 18.01 7.89
CA TYR A 235 18.96 18.16 7.45
C TYR A 235 19.81 18.65 8.62
N ILE A 236 20.95 17.99 8.86
CA ILE A 236 21.97 18.44 9.82
C ILE A 236 23.27 18.62 9.04
N GLY A 237 23.79 19.85 8.98
CA GLY A 237 25.01 20.16 8.23
C GLY A 237 24.91 19.88 6.72
N GLY A 238 23.71 19.95 6.13
CA GLY A 238 23.47 19.65 4.72
C GLY A 238 23.25 18.18 4.38
N VAL A 239 23.39 17.27 5.36
CA VAL A 239 23.13 15.84 5.19
C VAL A 239 21.69 15.53 5.62
N PRO A 240 20.88 14.82 4.81
CA PRO A 240 19.58 14.35 5.24
C PRO A 240 19.74 13.30 6.35
N VAL A 241 18.97 13.44 7.41
CA VAL A 241 18.94 12.52 8.55
C VAL A 241 17.52 11.98 8.67
N LEU A 242 17.39 10.67 8.79
CA LEU A 242 16.10 10.05 9.16
C LEU A 242 15.68 10.61 10.52
N PRO A 243 14.41 10.99 10.72
CA PRO A 243 13.97 11.58 11.99
C PRO A 243 13.94 10.52 13.10
N PHE A 244 15.12 10.18 13.64
CA PHE A 244 15.39 9.10 14.62
C PHE A 244 14.46 9.11 15.84
N ARG A 245 13.90 10.27 16.19
CA ARG A 245 12.94 10.45 17.30
C ARG A 245 11.72 9.52 17.18
N TYR A 246 11.30 9.21 15.95
CA TYR A 246 10.19 8.29 15.69
C TYR A 246 10.59 6.82 15.64
N PHE A 247 11.89 6.52 15.55
CA PHE A 247 12.40 5.18 15.29
C PHE A 247 12.99 4.50 16.53
N LEU A 248 13.75 5.18 17.38
CA LEU A 248 14.40 4.56 18.54
C LEU A 248 14.38 5.50 19.75
N SER A 249 14.00 4.99 20.93
CA SER A 249 14.33 5.66 22.20
C SER A 249 15.78 5.30 22.55
N GLU A 250 16.62 6.30 22.79
CA GLU A 250 17.85 6.24 23.59
C GLU A 250 18.50 4.85 23.75
N ALA A 251 18.87 4.19 22.65
CA ALA A 251 19.91 3.18 22.75
C ALA A 251 21.20 3.98 22.93
N LYS A 252 21.67 4.09 24.18
CA LYS A 252 23.08 4.43 24.44
C LYS A 252 23.91 3.41 23.67
N MET A 253 24.40 3.80 22.49
CA MET A 253 25.51 3.11 21.84
C MET A 253 26.71 3.35 22.75
N VAL A 254 26.90 2.45 23.70
CA VAL A 254 28.17 2.30 24.39
C VAL A 254 29.11 1.68 23.36
N TRP A 255 30.02 2.50 22.84
CA TRP A 255 31.19 2.00 22.13
C TRP A 255 32.02 1.22 23.16
N ALA A 256 32.20 -0.07 22.90
CA ALA A 256 33.25 -0.89 23.52
C ALA A 256 34.32 -1.16 22.45
#